data_AF-A0A3C0A027-F1
#
_entry.id   AF-A0A3C0A027-F1
#
_cell.length_a   1.000
_cell.length_b   1.000
_cell.length_c   1.000
_cell.angle_alpha   90.00
_cell.angle_beta   90.00
_cell.angle_gamma   90.00
#
_symmetry.space_group_name_H-M   'P 1'
#
loop_
_entity.id
_entity.type
_entity.pdbx_description
1 polymer ?
#
loop_
_entity_poly.entity_id
_entity_poly.type
_entity_poly.pdbx_seq_one_letter_code
_entity_poly.pdbx_strand_id
1 'polypeptide(L)'
;MSIEHGIRLGSLSFSKLENSGRLKDLLERFDWVYLGPEFCENLLENAVVSEIVRFQEKGKKVCLLTPLLSEKGLKRLTAVFKKLIKLRSAGRLDINNLEITVNDFGALELAERENLPFKINIGRQLYDNIFVLKRTQLRVLNRLALDFFTKIGINRYELSTIGIRPRTNFRDRAYGFNPKKFSLTLYYPYLNLTTTRTCMVGMPYIAPDNSVRSIDCDRECRACAFEVTHPWIKEKLLIRGNTMFIEFPDKFYSSEKELKKLRVDRLVYCPFP
;
A
#
# COMPACT_ATOMS: atom_id res chain seq x y z
N MET A 1 16.62 15.70 -5.35
CA MET A 1 15.89 14.91 -4.34
C MET A 1 16.53 13.54 -4.23
N SER A 2 16.90 13.11 -3.03
CA SER A 2 17.25 11.71 -2.71
C SER A 2 16.02 10.80 -2.88
N ILE A 3 16.24 9.49 -3.00
CA ILE A 3 15.14 8.52 -2.89
C ILE A 3 14.75 8.45 -1.41
N GLU A 4 13.45 8.54 -1.12
CA GLU A 4 12.92 8.31 0.22
C GLU A 4 12.80 6.81 0.50
N HIS A 5 13.10 6.40 1.72
CA HIS A 5 12.99 5.02 2.16
C HIS A 5 11.84 4.85 3.13
N GLY A 6 10.95 3.90 2.85
CA GLY A 6 9.83 3.53 3.70
C GLY A 6 9.88 2.08 4.14
N ILE A 7 9.18 1.78 5.24
CA ILE A 7 8.95 0.42 5.71
C ILE A 7 7.47 0.18 5.98
N ARG A 8 6.94 -0.96 5.54
CA ARG A 8 5.58 -1.42 5.84
C ARG A 8 5.58 -2.34 7.05
N LEU A 9 4.91 -1.94 8.13
CA LEU A 9 5.00 -2.68 9.40
C LEU A 9 4.08 -3.90 9.49
N GLY A 10 3.00 -3.92 8.70
CA GLY A 10 2.01 -4.99 8.78
C GLY A 10 1.40 -5.09 10.18
N SER A 11 1.67 -6.20 10.88
CA SER A 11 1.18 -6.45 12.25
C SER A 11 2.15 -6.00 13.36
N LEU A 12 3.32 -5.44 13.01
CA LEU A 12 4.26 -4.88 13.98
C LEU A 12 3.76 -3.52 14.48
N SER A 13 3.50 -3.42 15.78
CA SER A 13 3.19 -2.15 16.43
C SER A 13 4.46 -1.50 16.98
N PHE A 14 4.38 -0.20 17.24
CA PHE A 14 5.39 0.61 17.89
C PHE A 14 5.86 -0.05 19.19
N SER A 15 4.94 -0.46 20.08
CA SER A 15 5.33 -1.10 21.34
C SER A 15 6.09 -2.41 21.13
N LYS A 16 5.73 -3.20 20.10
CA LYS A 16 6.47 -4.43 19.78
C LYS A 16 7.87 -4.13 19.26
N LEU A 17 8.02 -3.07 18.46
CA LEU A 17 9.32 -2.62 17.96
C LEU A 17 10.20 -2.07 19.09
N GLU A 18 9.59 -1.34 20.02
CA GLU A 18 10.25 -0.80 21.22
C GLU A 18 10.74 -1.93 22.12
N ASN A 19 9.85 -2.87 22.48
CA ASN A 19 10.19 -4.01 23.35
C ASN A 19 11.21 -4.97 22.73
N SER A 20 11.27 -5.07 21.40
CA SER A 20 12.27 -5.90 20.71
C SER A 20 13.60 -5.18 20.45
N GLY A 21 13.73 -3.90 20.85
CA GLY A 21 14.91 -3.09 20.59
C GLY A 21 15.11 -2.68 19.12
N ARG A 22 14.17 -3.03 18.23
CA ARG A 22 14.26 -2.78 16.77
C ARG A 22 13.79 -1.38 16.37
N LEU A 23 13.12 -0.66 17.27
CA LEU A 23 12.60 0.67 16.99
C LEU A 23 13.70 1.65 16.58
N LYS A 24 14.85 1.64 17.27
CA LYS A 24 15.97 2.55 16.98
C LYS A 24 16.51 2.37 15.56
N ASP A 25 16.82 1.13 15.17
CA ASP A 25 17.30 0.80 13.82
C ASP A 25 16.33 1.27 12.73
N LEU A 26 15.03 1.01 12.95
CA LEU A 26 13.98 1.45 12.03
C LEU A 26 13.94 2.99 11.92
N LEU A 27 14.01 3.68 13.06
CA LEU A 27 14.00 5.14 13.10
C LEU A 27 15.24 5.77 12.46
N GLU A 28 16.36 5.06 12.37
CA GLU A 28 17.56 5.57 11.70
C GLU A 28 17.53 5.28 10.19
N ARG A 29 16.94 4.16 9.78
CA ARG A 29 17.00 3.67 8.38
C ARG A 29 15.90 4.15 7.45
N PHE A 30 14.72 4.48 7.97
CA PHE A 30 13.55 4.77 7.13
C PHE A 30 12.98 6.16 7.42
N ASP A 31 12.67 6.90 6.36
CA ASP A 31 12.00 8.20 6.41
C ASP A 31 10.49 8.03 6.67
N TRP A 32 9.91 6.99 6.06
CA TRP A 32 8.48 6.71 6.06
C TRP A 32 8.12 5.42 6.79
N VAL A 33 7.00 5.46 7.51
CA VAL A 33 6.37 4.28 8.11
C VAL A 33 4.99 4.09 7.49
N TYR A 34 4.77 2.91 6.91
CA TYR A 34 3.51 2.51 6.30
C TYR A 34 2.69 1.66 7.28
N LEU A 35 1.53 2.18 7.65
CA LEU A 35 0.64 1.64 8.68
C LEU A 35 -0.74 1.29 8.12
N GLY A 36 -1.41 0.35 8.76
CA GLY A 36 -2.76 -0.06 8.39
C GLY A 36 -2.79 -1.20 7.37
N PRO A 37 -3.96 -1.82 7.18
CA PRO A 37 -4.11 -2.93 6.26
C PRO A 37 -4.31 -2.43 4.83
N GLU A 38 -3.56 -3.01 3.91
CA GLU A 38 -3.65 -2.67 2.49
C GLU A 38 -4.63 -3.57 1.73
N PHE A 39 -4.87 -4.79 2.21
CA PHE A 39 -5.58 -5.82 1.45
C PHE A 39 -6.91 -6.26 2.07
N CYS A 40 -7.04 -6.23 3.40
CA CYS A 40 -8.20 -6.78 4.10
C CYS A 40 -8.84 -5.79 5.08
N GLU A 41 -10.12 -5.47 4.88
CA GLU A 41 -10.90 -4.59 5.76
C GLU A 41 -11.11 -5.15 7.18
N ASN A 42 -11.03 -6.47 7.38
CA ASN A 42 -11.20 -7.08 8.70
C ASN A 42 -10.02 -6.78 9.65
N LEU A 43 -8.88 -6.39 9.08
CA LEU A 43 -7.69 -5.95 9.82
C LEU A 43 -7.69 -4.45 10.11
N LEU A 44 -8.69 -3.69 9.65
CA LEU A 44 -8.77 -2.25 9.87
C LEU A 44 -9.18 -1.98 11.31
N GLU A 45 -8.24 -1.43 12.08
CA GLU A 45 -8.41 -1.15 13.50
C GLU A 45 -8.24 0.32 13.81
N ASN A 46 -9.04 0.82 14.74
CA ASN A 46 -8.93 2.19 15.25
C ASN A 46 -7.58 2.48 15.92
N ALA A 47 -6.89 1.45 16.43
CA ALA A 47 -5.59 1.56 17.07
C ALA A 47 -4.50 2.11 16.12
N VAL A 48 -4.70 2.03 14.80
CA VAL A 48 -3.75 2.62 13.83
C VAL A 48 -3.54 4.12 14.06
N VAL A 49 -4.56 4.83 14.56
CA VAL A 49 -4.49 6.28 14.81
C VAL A 49 -3.48 6.62 15.90
N SER A 50 -3.45 5.87 17.00
CA SER A 50 -2.44 6.08 18.05
C SER A 50 -1.03 5.76 17.57
N GLU A 51 -0.89 4.76 16.69
CA GLU A 51 0.40 4.41 16.11
C GLU A 51 0.94 5.51 15.20
N ILE A 52 0.07 6.13 14.38
CA ILE A 52 0.42 7.30 13.55
C ILE A 52 1.01 8.42 14.42
N VAL A 53 0.34 8.77 15.51
CA VAL A 53 0.80 9.83 16.43
C VAL A 53 2.17 9.48 17.02
N ARG A 54 2.35 8.25 17.53
CA ARG A 54 3.62 7.83 18.14
C ARG A 54 4.80 7.88 17.16
N PHE A 55 4.60 7.52 15.90
CA PHE A 55 5.65 7.63 14.89
C PHE A 55 5.94 9.10 14.50
N GLN A 56 4.91 9.95 14.39
CA GLN A 56 5.13 11.39 14.15
C GLN A 56 5.83 12.08 15.32
N GLU A 57 5.55 11.70 16.57
CA GLU A 57 6.29 12.18 17.76
C GLU A 57 7.78 11.81 17.73
N LYS A 58 8.15 10.77 16.97
CA LYS A 58 9.55 10.40 16.69
C LYS A 58 10.09 11.02 15.40
N GLY A 59 9.41 12.02 14.84
CA GLY A 59 9.81 12.74 13.64
C GLY A 59 9.66 11.95 12.34
N LYS A 60 8.85 10.88 12.33
CA LYS A 60 8.63 10.08 11.12
C LYS A 60 7.45 10.54 10.30
N LYS A 61 7.63 10.44 8.97
CA LYS A 61 6.54 10.57 8.03
C LYS A 61 5.74 9.27 8.03
N VAL A 62 4.43 9.37 7.93
CA VAL A 62 3.53 8.23 8.03
C VAL A 62 2.64 8.15 6.82
N CYS A 63 2.49 6.95 6.25
CA CYS A 63 1.51 6.66 5.23
C CYS A 63 0.48 5.67 5.78
N LEU A 64 -0.79 6.09 5.85
CA LEU A 64 -1.89 5.20 6.19
C LEU A 64 -2.39 4.48 4.94
N LEU A 65 -2.35 3.15 4.96
CA LEU A 65 -2.91 2.29 3.94
C LEU A 65 -4.39 2.02 4.23
N THR A 66 -5.23 2.13 3.21
CA THR A 66 -6.61 1.63 3.26
C THR A 66 -6.74 0.32 2.50
N PRO A 67 -7.62 -0.61 2.91
CA PRO A 67 -7.89 -1.84 2.18
C PRO A 67 -9.01 -1.66 1.14
N LEU A 68 -9.32 -2.74 0.41
CA LEU A 68 -10.59 -2.85 -0.33
C LEU A 68 -11.75 -2.89 0.67
N LEU A 69 -12.81 -2.11 0.44
CA LEU A 69 -13.86 -1.86 1.42
C LEU A 69 -15.22 -2.42 1.00
N SER A 70 -15.97 -2.91 1.98
CA SER A 70 -17.43 -3.01 1.95
C SER A 70 -18.07 -1.86 2.71
N GLU A 71 -19.39 -1.83 2.79
CA GLU A 71 -20.14 -0.92 3.69
C GLU A 71 -19.66 -0.99 5.15
N LYS A 72 -19.29 -2.19 5.62
CA LYS A 72 -18.75 -2.40 6.97
C LYS A 72 -17.37 -1.76 7.09
N GLY A 73 -16.51 -1.94 6.09
CA GLY A 73 -15.19 -1.32 6.00
C GLY A 73 -15.27 0.20 5.95
N LEU A 74 -16.19 0.75 5.15
CA LEU A 74 -16.42 2.19 5.04
C LEU A 74 -16.80 2.80 6.40
N LYS A 75 -17.73 2.20 7.14
CA LYS A 75 -18.10 2.68 8.49
C LYS A 75 -16.90 2.73 9.44
N ARG A 76 -16.03 1.70 9.39
CA ARG A 76 -14.79 1.66 10.19
C ARG A 76 -13.79 2.72 9.75
N LEU A 77 -13.59 2.89 8.45
CA LEU A 77 -12.67 3.89 7.90
C LEU A 77 -13.15 5.31 8.22
N THR A 78 -14.45 5.59 8.16
CA THR A 78 -15.04 6.86 8.59
C THR A 78 -14.67 7.19 10.04
N ALA A 79 -14.71 6.20 10.95
CA ALA A 79 -14.31 6.41 12.34
C ALA A 79 -12.81 6.74 12.48
N VAL A 80 -11.95 6.10 11.68
CA VAL A 80 -10.51 6.40 11.61
C VAL A 80 -10.30 7.84 11.11
N PHE A 81 -10.92 8.21 10.00
CA PHE A 81 -10.81 9.54 9.40
C PHE A 81 -11.28 10.65 10.34
N LYS A 82 -12.44 10.48 10.99
CA LYS A 82 -12.93 11.45 11.99
C LYS A 82 -11.96 11.64 13.16
N LYS A 83 -11.30 10.57 13.61
CA LYS A 83 -10.27 10.67 14.65
C LYS A 83 -9.02 11.41 14.17
N LEU A 84 -8.56 11.16 12.94
CA LEU A 84 -7.44 11.90 12.35
C LEU A 84 -7.76 13.38 12.21
N ILE A 85 -8.95 13.74 11.73
CA ILE A 85 -9.40 15.13 11.64
C ILE A 85 -9.41 15.78 13.02
N LYS A 86 -9.97 15.12 14.04
CA LYS A 86 -9.98 15.63 15.42
C LYS A 86 -8.58 15.88 15.97
N LEU A 87 -7.66 14.94 15.76
CA LEU A 87 -6.27 15.09 16.21
C LEU A 87 -5.53 16.21 15.47
N ARG A 88 -5.77 16.36 14.17
CA ARG A 88 -5.26 17.47 13.36
C ARG A 88 -5.79 18.82 13.88
N SER A 89 -7.08 18.93 14.15
CA SER A 89 -7.68 20.15 14.73
C SER A 89 -7.14 20.47 16.12
N ALA A 90 -6.69 19.45 16.87
CA ALA A 90 -6.04 19.62 18.17
C ALA A 90 -4.52 19.89 18.07
N GLY A 91 -3.94 20.03 16.88
CA GLY A 91 -2.51 20.26 16.68
C GLY A 91 -1.62 19.04 17.01
N ARG A 92 -2.21 17.83 17.09
CA ARG A 92 -1.50 16.59 17.47
C ARG A 92 -1.04 15.75 16.27
N LEU A 93 -1.29 16.23 15.06
CA LEU A 93 -0.84 15.59 13.83
C LEU A 93 -0.24 16.63 12.91
N ASP A 94 0.94 16.31 12.38
CA ASP A 94 1.55 17.07 11.29
C ASP A 94 0.98 16.59 9.96
N ILE A 95 0.23 17.46 9.32
CA ILE A 95 -0.43 17.25 8.04
C ILE A 95 0.55 17.01 6.89
N ASN A 96 1.74 17.63 6.94
CA ASN A 96 2.73 17.50 5.88
C ASN A 96 3.48 16.17 5.94
N ASN A 97 3.42 15.51 7.10
CA ASN A 97 4.06 14.23 7.39
C ASN A 97 3.05 13.08 7.51
N LEU A 98 1.82 13.26 7.00
CA LEU A 98 0.81 12.21 6.88
C LEU A 98 0.25 12.14 5.45
N GLU A 99 0.43 10.98 4.81
CA GLU A 99 -0.19 10.63 3.54
C GLU A 99 -1.21 9.48 3.75
N ILE A 100 -2.19 9.36 2.86
CA ILE A 100 -3.13 8.24 2.84
C ILE A 100 -3.07 7.59 1.46
N THR A 101 -2.75 6.30 1.41
CA THR A 101 -2.85 5.52 0.19
C THR A 101 -4.19 4.80 0.15
N VAL A 102 -4.99 5.11 -0.87
CA VAL A 102 -6.28 4.46 -1.09
C VAL A 102 -6.17 3.28 -2.05
N ASN A 103 -6.73 2.14 -1.68
CA ASN A 103 -6.79 0.92 -2.52
C ASN A 103 -8.20 0.62 -3.04
N ASP A 104 -9.15 1.54 -2.83
CA ASP A 104 -10.53 1.41 -3.28
C ASP A 104 -11.13 2.79 -3.58
N PHE A 105 -12.04 2.85 -4.56
CA PHE A 105 -12.71 4.11 -4.93
C PHE A 105 -13.63 4.61 -3.82
N GLY A 106 -14.24 3.73 -3.02
CA GLY A 106 -15.04 4.13 -1.86
C GLY A 106 -14.20 4.81 -0.78
N ALA A 107 -12.93 4.41 -0.61
CA ALA A 107 -12.01 5.12 0.29
C ALA A 107 -11.65 6.52 -0.23
N LEU A 108 -11.51 6.66 -1.56
CA LEU A 108 -11.26 7.95 -2.20
C LEU A 108 -12.46 8.90 -2.07
N GLU A 109 -13.66 8.43 -2.40
CA GLU A 109 -14.91 9.18 -2.26
C GLU A 109 -15.15 9.59 -0.80
N LEU A 110 -14.89 8.68 0.15
CA LEU A 110 -14.97 8.98 1.57
C LEU A 110 -13.98 10.09 1.97
N ALA A 111 -12.75 10.06 1.45
CA ALA A 111 -11.76 11.08 1.75
C ALA A 111 -12.20 12.47 1.27
N GLU A 112 -12.78 12.55 0.07
CA GLU A 112 -13.35 13.77 -0.48
C GLU A 112 -14.55 14.26 0.34
N ARG A 113 -15.51 13.37 0.64
CA ARG A 113 -16.72 13.70 1.40
C ARG A 113 -16.41 14.25 2.79
N GLU A 114 -15.44 13.68 3.48
CA GLU A 114 -15.03 14.12 4.82
C GLU A 114 -14.02 15.30 4.75
N ASN A 115 -13.74 15.83 3.55
CA ASN A 115 -12.80 16.91 3.28
C ASN A 115 -11.43 16.68 3.95
N LEU A 116 -10.87 15.51 3.72
CA LEU A 116 -9.62 15.11 4.35
C LEU A 116 -8.49 16.06 3.92
N PRO A 117 -7.79 16.69 4.88
CA PRO A 117 -6.77 17.67 4.55
C PRO A 117 -5.41 16.99 4.26
N PHE A 118 -5.37 15.66 4.18
CA PHE A 118 -4.15 14.87 3.99
C PHE A 118 -3.93 14.57 2.52
N LYS A 119 -2.66 14.45 2.12
CA LYS A 119 -2.33 14.07 0.75
C LYS A 119 -2.76 12.63 0.46
N ILE A 120 -3.45 12.43 -0.65
CA ILE A 120 -3.95 11.13 -1.11
C ILE A 120 -3.04 10.56 -2.21
N ASN A 121 -2.73 9.27 -2.09
CA ASN A 121 -1.98 8.48 -3.06
C ASN A 121 -2.86 7.33 -3.57
N ILE A 122 -2.58 6.84 -4.78
CA ILE A 122 -3.26 5.66 -5.35
C ILE A 122 -2.45 4.42 -5.09
N GLY A 123 -3.07 3.44 -4.44
CA GLY A 123 -2.46 2.21 -3.98
C GLY A 123 -2.31 1.12 -5.04
N ARG A 124 -1.69 0.01 -4.63
CA ARG A 124 -1.36 -1.14 -5.49
C ARG A 124 -2.58 -1.91 -6.01
N GLN A 125 -3.78 -1.67 -5.50
CA GLN A 125 -5.00 -2.28 -6.05
C GLN A 125 -5.69 -1.41 -7.11
N LEU A 126 -5.30 -0.15 -7.24
CA LEU A 126 -5.94 0.80 -8.17
C LEU A 126 -5.00 1.25 -9.30
N TYR A 127 -3.69 0.98 -9.21
CA TYR A 127 -2.72 1.47 -10.19
C TYR A 127 -2.98 0.93 -11.62
N ASP A 128 -3.57 -0.25 -11.76
CA ASP A 128 -3.87 -0.87 -13.07
C ASP A 128 -4.93 -0.08 -13.87
N ASN A 129 -5.67 0.83 -13.24
CA ASN A 129 -6.56 1.77 -13.95
C ASN A 129 -5.78 2.82 -14.76
N ILE A 130 -4.48 3.00 -14.48
CA ILE A 130 -3.63 4.05 -15.05
C ILE A 130 -2.44 3.45 -15.77
N PHE A 131 -1.80 2.45 -15.18
CA PHE A 131 -0.59 1.83 -15.71
C PHE A 131 -0.85 0.38 -16.11
N VAL A 132 0.00 -0.12 -17.00
CA VAL A 132 0.14 -1.55 -17.26
C VAL A 132 1.53 -1.95 -16.83
N LEU A 133 1.60 -2.87 -15.87
CA LEU A 133 2.82 -3.51 -15.42
C LEU A 133 2.88 -4.94 -15.96
N LYS A 134 3.85 -5.19 -16.83
CA LYS A 134 4.18 -6.51 -17.37
C LYS A 134 5.62 -6.84 -17.00
N ARG A 135 6.02 -8.10 -17.18
CA ARG A 135 7.36 -8.61 -16.85
C ARG A 135 8.51 -7.69 -17.27
N THR A 136 8.43 -7.01 -18.40
CA THR A 136 9.51 -6.13 -18.89
C THR A 136 9.06 -4.70 -19.19
N GLN A 137 7.81 -4.33 -18.85
CA GLN A 137 7.21 -3.07 -19.28
C GLN A 137 6.41 -2.43 -18.15
N LEU A 138 6.55 -1.12 -18.00
CA LEU A 138 5.68 -0.29 -17.17
C LEU A 138 5.26 0.91 -18.02
N ARG A 139 3.99 0.96 -18.41
CA ARG A 139 3.47 1.97 -19.33
C ARG A 139 2.30 2.69 -18.70
N VAL A 140 2.18 4.00 -18.92
CA VAL A 140 0.89 4.68 -18.75
C VAL A 140 -0.01 4.19 -19.87
N LEU A 141 -1.13 3.56 -19.50
CA LEU A 141 -2.16 3.08 -20.41
C LEU A 141 -3.27 4.12 -20.58
N ASN A 142 -3.71 4.71 -19.47
CA ASN A 142 -4.87 5.61 -19.45
C ASN A 142 -4.44 7.04 -19.07
N ARG A 143 -4.14 7.85 -20.08
CA ARG A 143 -3.80 9.27 -19.89
C ARG A 143 -4.95 10.04 -19.24
N LEU A 144 -6.19 9.76 -19.62
CA LEU A 144 -7.35 10.49 -19.10
C LEU A 144 -7.51 10.28 -17.59
N ALA A 145 -7.30 9.04 -17.11
CA ALA A 145 -7.26 8.74 -15.69
C ALA A 145 -6.11 9.48 -14.98
N LEU A 146 -4.90 9.48 -15.56
CA LEU A 146 -3.76 10.22 -15.01
C LEU A 146 -4.04 11.73 -14.89
N ASP A 147 -4.59 12.34 -15.94
CA ASP A 147 -4.95 13.76 -15.94
C ASP A 147 -6.10 14.05 -14.96
N PHE A 148 -7.10 13.16 -14.84
CA PHE A 148 -8.17 13.26 -13.84
C PHE A 148 -7.61 13.25 -12.41
N PHE A 149 -6.81 12.25 -12.04
CA PHE A 149 -6.20 12.16 -10.72
C PHE A 149 -5.30 13.36 -10.43
N THR A 150 -4.52 13.82 -11.42
CA THR A 150 -3.70 15.02 -11.25
C THR A 150 -4.54 16.26 -10.94
N LYS A 151 -5.71 16.43 -11.58
CA LYS A 151 -6.61 17.58 -11.34
C LYS A 151 -7.15 17.60 -9.92
N ILE A 152 -7.38 16.44 -9.32
CA ILE A 152 -7.81 16.32 -7.91
C ILE A 152 -6.62 16.23 -6.92
N GLY A 153 -5.41 16.60 -7.36
CA GLY A 153 -4.23 16.68 -6.51
C GLY A 153 -3.49 15.37 -6.26
N ILE A 154 -3.92 14.27 -6.87
CA ILE A 154 -3.29 12.95 -6.73
C ILE A 154 -2.17 12.81 -7.76
N ASN A 155 -0.94 12.66 -7.28
CA ASN A 155 0.26 12.60 -8.11
C ASN A 155 1.25 11.48 -7.72
N ARG A 156 0.92 10.65 -6.74
CA ARG A 156 1.73 9.52 -6.30
C ARG A 156 0.96 8.22 -6.50
N TYR A 157 1.64 7.26 -7.13
CA TYR A 157 1.10 5.95 -7.42
C TYR A 157 2.01 4.88 -6.86
N GLU A 158 1.42 3.91 -6.19
CA GLU A 158 2.12 2.84 -5.50
C GLU A 158 2.03 1.55 -6.29
N LEU A 159 3.19 0.93 -6.56
CA LEU A 159 3.29 -0.31 -7.32
C LEU A 159 4.20 -1.29 -6.60
N SER A 160 4.00 -2.58 -6.85
CA SER A 160 5.05 -3.56 -6.54
C SER A 160 6.11 -3.51 -7.64
N THR A 161 7.38 -3.71 -7.28
CA THR A 161 8.39 -4.00 -8.30
C THR A 161 8.28 -5.46 -8.78
N ILE A 162 8.84 -5.72 -9.95
CA ILE A 162 8.82 -7.01 -10.66
C ILE A 162 10.20 -7.69 -10.64
N GLY A 163 11.08 -7.27 -9.74
CA GLY A 163 12.46 -7.78 -9.62
C GLY A 163 13.41 -7.38 -10.76
N ILE A 164 12.91 -6.76 -11.83
CA ILE A 164 13.72 -6.28 -12.95
C ILE A 164 13.35 -4.86 -13.35
N ARG A 165 14.27 -4.16 -14.03
CA ARG A 165 14.04 -2.80 -14.53
C ARG A 165 13.10 -2.82 -15.76
N PRO A 166 11.89 -2.23 -15.67
CA PRO A 166 10.97 -2.23 -16.81
C PRO A 166 11.35 -1.16 -17.84
N ARG A 167 10.98 -1.40 -19.10
CA ARG A 167 10.93 -0.38 -20.16
C ARG A 167 9.68 0.48 -19.98
N THR A 168 9.79 1.79 -20.23
CA THR A 168 8.70 2.74 -19.98
C THR A 168 8.39 3.64 -21.15
N ASN A 169 7.13 4.07 -21.31
CA ASN A 169 6.74 5.13 -22.25
C ASN A 169 6.82 6.55 -21.64
N PHE A 170 7.42 6.73 -20.45
CA PHE A 170 7.39 7.99 -19.72
C PHE A 170 8.10 9.17 -20.41
N ARG A 171 8.94 8.89 -21.41
CA ARG A 171 9.65 9.93 -22.18
C ARG A 171 9.03 10.18 -23.55
N ASP A 172 8.06 9.36 -23.94
CA ASP A 172 7.49 9.40 -25.26
C ASP A 172 6.33 10.40 -25.29
N ARG A 173 6.57 11.53 -25.97
CA ARG A 173 5.59 12.61 -26.12
C ARG A 173 4.36 12.17 -26.91
N ALA A 174 4.44 11.11 -27.73
CA ALA A 174 3.32 10.62 -28.51
C ALA A 174 2.14 10.15 -27.64
N TYR A 175 2.39 9.76 -26.38
CA TYR A 175 1.33 9.38 -25.44
C TYR A 175 0.65 10.58 -24.76
N GLY A 176 1.14 11.80 -25.00
CA GLY A 176 0.46 13.04 -24.64
C GLY A 176 0.36 13.37 -23.14
N PHE A 177 0.99 12.59 -22.24
CA PHE A 177 1.03 12.92 -20.81
C PHE A 177 2.35 13.58 -20.42
N ASN A 178 2.32 14.40 -19.36
CA ASN A 178 3.53 14.99 -18.80
C ASN A 178 4.05 14.09 -17.66
N PRO A 179 5.20 13.40 -17.82
CA PRO A 179 5.74 12.52 -16.78
C PRO A 179 6.08 13.27 -15.48
N LYS A 180 6.26 14.60 -15.52
CA LYS A 180 6.51 15.41 -14.32
C LYS A 180 5.29 15.51 -13.39
N LYS A 181 4.09 15.19 -13.88
CA LYS A 181 2.84 15.24 -13.10
C LYS A 181 2.68 14.09 -12.11
N PHE A 182 3.51 13.05 -12.20
CA PHE A 182 3.43 11.93 -11.28
C PHE A 182 4.79 11.46 -10.74
N SER A 183 4.70 10.72 -9.64
CA SER A 183 5.76 10.03 -8.93
C SER A 183 5.32 8.60 -8.61
N LEU A 184 6.28 7.70 -8.51
CA LEU A 184 6.05 6.30 -8.19
C LEU A 184 6.69 5.93 -6.86
N THR A 185 5.97 5.14 -6.08
CA THR A 185 6.49 4.39 -4.94
C THR A 185 6.62 2.92 -5.36
N LEU A 186 7.78 2.29 -5.14
CA LEU A 186 7.96 0.85 -5.39
C LEU A 186 8.09 0.06 -4.10
N TYR A 187 7.22 -0.94 -3.94
CA TYR A 187 7.25 -1.92 -2.85
C TYR A 187 8.15 -3.09 -3.22
N TYR A 188 8.98 -3.55 -2.29
CA TYR A 188 9.91 -4.68 -2.43
C TYR A 188 10.03 -5.47 -1.10
N PRO A 189 10.40 -6.75 -1.08
CA PRO A 189 10.77 -7.63 -2.20
C PRO A 189 9.60 -8.43 -2.79
N TYR A 190 8.36 -8.07 -2.45
CA TYR A 190 7.17 -8.84 -2.86
C TYR A 190 6.40 -8.17 -3.99
N LEU A 191 6.14 -8.95 -5.05
CA LEU A 191 5.19 -8.64 -6.11
C LEU A 191 3.81 -9.11 -5.69
N ASN A 192 2.86 -8.20 -5.50
CA ASN A 192 1.43 -8.55 -5.43
C ASN A 192 0.99 -9.11 -6.79
N LEU A 193 0.50 -10.35 -6.81
CA LEU A 193 -0.08 -10.97 -8.01
C LEU A 193 -1.57 -10.71 -8.12
N THR A 194 -2.28 -10.95 -7.01
CA THR A 194 -3.72 -10.77 -6.95
C THR A 194 -4.18 -10.65 -5.51
N THR A 195 -5.26 -9.90 -5.33
CA THR A 195 -5.99 -9.77 -4.07
C THR A 195 -7.45 -10.10 -4.34
N THR A 196 -8.06 -10.90 -3.48
CA THR A 196 -9.48 -11.26 -3.60
C THR A 196 -10.23 -10.78 -2.36
N ARG A 197 -11.56 -10.93 -2.31
CA ARG A 197 -12.33 -10.73 -1.06
C ARG A 197 -12.35 -11.98 -0.18
N THR A 198 -11.93 -13.12 -0.70
CA THR A 198 -11.90 -14.40 -0.01
C THR A 198 -10.55 -14.58 0.68
N CYS A 199 -10.56 -14.81 1.98
CA CYS A 199 -9.33 -15.13 2.73
C CYS A 199 -8.92 -16.57 2.41
N MET A 200 -7.84 -16.78 1.68
CA MET A 200 -7.37 -18.15 1.37
C MET A 200 -6.82 -18.87 2.61
N VAL A 201 -6.45 -18.10 3.65
CA VAL A 201 -5.87 -18.63 4.89
C VAL A 201 -6.94 -19.06 5.89
N GLY A 202 -8.03 -18.30 6.00
CA GLY A 202 -9.05 -18.47 7.05
C GLY A 202 -10.41 -18.91 6.56
N MET A 203 -10.63 -19.03 5.24
CA MET A 203 -11.94 -19.48 4.73
C MET A 203 -12.08 -20.99 4.94
N PRO A 204 -13.08 -21.47 5.69
CA PRO A 204 -13.37 -22.90 5.80
C PRO A 204 -13.88 -23.44 4.46
N TYR A 205 -13.95 -24.77 4.34
CA TYR A 205 -14.70 -25.37 3.25
C TYR A 205 -16.19 -25.00 3.36
N ILE A 206 -16.78 -24.53 2.26
CA ILE A 206 -18.18 -24.17 2.16
C ILE A 206 -18.76 -24.96 0.99
N ALA A 207 -19.72 -25.82 1.27
CA ALA A 207 -20.45 -26.52 0.21
C ALA A 207 -21.21 -25.52 -0.68
N PRO A 208 -21.45 -25.82 -1.97
CA PRO A 208 -22.08 -24.87 -2.91
C PRO A 208 -23.45 -24.32 -2.48
N ASP A 209 -24.19 -25.07 -1.68
CA ASP A 209 -25.50 -24.74 -1.13
C ASP A 209 -25.46 -23.91 0.17
N ASN A 210 -24.29 -23.79 0.80
CA ASN A 210 -24.11 -23.08 2.06
C ASN A 210 -23.78 -21.58 1.85
N SER A 211 -24.33 -20.74 2.72
CA SER A 211 -24.06 -19.30 2.70
C SER A 211 -22.73 -18.95 3.38
N VAL A 212 -21.99 -18.01 2.80
CA VAL A 212 -20.77 -17.45 3.41
C VAL A 212 -21.05 -16.40 4.49
N ARG A 213 -22.32 -16.01 4.70
CA ARG A 213 -22.70 -14.87 5.55
C ARG A 213 -22.42 -15.07 7.05
N SER A 214 -22.37 -16.31 7.52
CA SER A 214 -22.12 -16.67 8.92
C SER A 214 -20.63 -16.85 9.25
N ILE A 215 -19.74 -16.67 8.27
CA ILE A 215 -18.31 -16.87 8.47
C ILE A 215 -17.69 -15.56 8.94
N ASP A 216 -17.25 -15.56 10.19
CA ASP A 216 -16.48 -14.48 10.77
C ASP A 216 -14.98 -14.67 10.51
N CYS A 217 -14.25 -13.55 10.49
CA CYS A 217 -12.82 -13.55 10.24
C CYS A 217 -12.05 -13.56 11.57
N ASP A 218 -11.31 -14.64 11.82
CA ASP A 218 -10.48 -14.81 13.02
C ASP A 218 -9.07 -14.23 12.89
N ARG A 219 -8.74 -13.68 11.71
CA ARG A 219 -7.50 -12.95 11.42
C ARG A 219 -6.24 -13.82 11.54
N GLU A 220 -6.35 -15.07 11.15
CA GLU A 220 -5.31 -16.09 11.09
C GLU A 220 -4.08 -15.61 10.31
N CYS A 221 -4.30 -14.75 9.31
CA CYS A 221 -3.25 -14.10 8.51
C CYS A 221 -2.33 -13.16 9.31
N ARG A 222 -2.66 -12.84 10.57
CA ARG A 222 -1.76 -12.16 11.51
C ARG A 222 -0.68 -13.11 12.04
N ALA A 223 -0.99 -14.40 12.16
CA ALA A 223 -0.12 -15.40 12.72
C ALA A 223 0.71 -16.12 11.66
N CYS A 224 0.17 -16.33 10.45
CA CYS A 224 0.84 -17.11 9.42
C CYS A 224 0.67 -16.56 8.00
N ALA A 225 1.55 -17.03 7.12
CA ALA A 225 1.44 -16.98 5.68
C ALA A 225 1.78 -18.40 5.15
N PHE A 226 1.18 -18.80 4.05
CA PHE A 226 1.45 -20.08 3.41
C PHE A 226 2.38 -19.92 2.22
N GLU A 227 3.14 -20.96 1.99
CA GLU A 227 3.91 -21.16 0.79
C GLU A 227 3.23 -22.23 -0.05
N VAL A 228 2.98 -21.94 -1.32
CA VAL A 228 2.33 -22.86 -2.26
C VAL A 228 3.22 -23.06 -3.47
N THR A 229 3.45 -24.33 -3.79
CA THR A 229 4.19 -24.78 -4.97
C THR A 229 3.29 -25.68 -5.82
N HIS A 230 3.42 -25.61 -7.15
CA HIS A 230 2.66 -26.47 -8.06
C HIS A 230 3.57 -26.92 -9.22
N PRO A 231 3.48 -28.18 -9.72
CA PRO A 231 4.38 -28.68 -10.77
C PRO A 231 4.39 -27.86 -12.08
N TRP A 232 3.31 -27.13 -12.37
CA TRP A 232 3.19 -26.28 -13.57
C TRP A 232 3.50 -24.80 -13.33
N ILE A 233 3.68 -24.37 -12.08
CA ILE A 233 3.99 -22.98 -11.73
C ILE A 233 5.45 -22.95 -11.28
N LYS A 234 6.30 -22.22 -12.00
CA LYS A 234 7.74 -22.18 -11.72
C LYS A 234 8.04 -21.42 -10.44
N GLU A 235 7.24 -20.40 -10.15
CA GLU A 235 7.39 -19.49 -9.04
C GLU A 235 6.75 -20.05 -7.77
N LYS A 236 7.43 -19.85 -6.64
CA LYS A 236 6.89 -20.08 -5.31
C LYS A 236 5.89 -18.98 -4.97
N LEU A 237 4.66 -19.37 -4.66
CA LEU A 237 3.60 -18.43 -4.29
C LEU A 237 3.56 -18.28 -2.76
N LEU A 238 3.51 -17.03 -2.30
CA LEU A 238 3.30 -16.69 -0.90
C LEU A 238 1.88 -16.19 -0.71
N ILE A 239 1.12 -16.83 0.17
CA ILE A 239 -0.27 -16.50 0.44
C ILE A 239 -0.38 -15.92 1.84
N ARG A 240 -0.85 -14.67 1.95
CA ARG A 240 -1.15 -14.06 3.24
C ARG A 240 -2.54 -13.42 3.22
N GLY A 241 -3.43 -13.99 4.02
CA GLY A 241 -4.83 -13.58 4.05
C GLY A 241 -5.50 -13.77 2.70
N ASN A 242 -5.92 -12.66 2.09
CA ASN A 242 -6.63 -12.63 0.81
C ASN A 242 -5.74 -12.28 -0.39
N THR A 243 -4.43 -12.25 -0.21
CA THR A 243 -3.48 -11.80 -1.24
C THR A 243 -2.41 -12.85 -1.52
N MET A 244 -2.06 -12.99 -2.80
CA MET A 244 -0.96 -13.82 -3.29
C MET A 244 0.21 -12.96 -3.74
N PHE A 245 1.42 -13.41 -3.45
CA PHE A 245 2.66 -12.72 -3.74
C PHE A 245 3.70 -13.65 -4.34
N ILE A 246 4.66 -13.05 -5.04
CA ILE A 246 5.94 -13.67 -5.39
C ILE A 246 7.05 -12.83 -4.74
N GLU A 247 8.04 -13.49 -4.16
CA GLU A 247 9.25 -12.84 -3.68
C GLU A 247 10.32 -12.81 -4.78
N PHE A 248 11.04 -11.70 -4.91
CA PHE A 248 12.29 -11.63 -5.65
C PHE A 248 13.39 -11.15 -4.69
N PRO A 249 14.42 -11.97 -4.41
CA PRO A 249 15.44 -11.63 -3.43
C PRO A 249 16.42 -10.56 -3.93
N ASP A 250 16.52 -10.39 -5.25
CA ASP A 250 17.58 -9.59 -5.86
C ASP A 250 17.24 -8.10 -5.94
N LYS A 251 18.28 -7.28 -5.78
CA LYS A 251 18.21 -5.85 -6.01
C LYS A 251 17.93 -5.58 -7.50
N PHE A 252 16.75 -5.02 -7.79
CA PHE A 252 16.28 -4.79 -9.17
C PHE A 252 16.82 -3.52 -9.85
N TYR A 253 17.69 -2.75 -9.17
CA TYR A 253 18.25 -1.49 -9.67
C TYR A 253 19.74 -1.37 -9.34
N SER A 254 20.54 -0.84 -10.27
CA SER A 254 21.98 -0.66 -10.05
C SER A 254 22.28 0.61 -9.24
N SER A 255 21.48 1.67 -9.43
CA SER A 255 21.66 2.96 -8.75
C SER A 255 20.34 3.73 -8.63
N GLU A 256 20.25 4.64 -7.65
CA GLU A 256 19.09 5.53 -7.49
C GLU A 256 18.82 6.43 -8.71
N LYS A 257 19.85 6.73 -9.51
CA LYS A 257 19.71 7.47 -10.77
C LYS A 257 18.79 6.73 -11.74
N GLU A 258 18.77 5.41 -11.72
CA GLU A 258 17.86 4.61 -12.56
C GLU A 258 16.41 4.70 -12.09
N LEU A 259 16.19 4.64 -10.77
CA LEU A 259 14.86 4.80 -10.16
C LEU A 259 14.25 6.16 -10.54
N LYS A 260 15.04 7.23 -10.50
CA LYS A 260 14.61 8.57 -10.93
C LYS A 260 14.19 8.61 -12.40
N LYS A 261 14.84 7.83 -13.28
CA LYS A 261 14.44 7.71 -14.70
C LYS A 261 13.08 7.03 -14.84
N LEU A 262 12.71 6.17 -13.90
CA LEU A 262 11.40 5.53 -13.78
C LEU A 262 10.39 6.37 -13.00
N ARG A 263 10.70 7.63 -12.66
CA ARG A 263 9.86 8.50 -11.82
C ARG A 263 9.64 7.94 -10.41
N VAL A 264 10.47 7.00 -9.98
CA VAL A 264 10.47 6.45 -8.62
C VAL A 264 11.27 7.39 -7.74
N ASP A 265 10.62 7.90 -6.71
CA ASP A 265 11.23 8.74 -5.68
C ASP A 265 11.10 8.13 -4.27
N ARG A 266 10.40 7.00 -4.13
CA ARG A 266 10.25 6.28 -2.88
C ARG A 266 10.36 4.76 -3.06
N LEU A 267 11.09 4.11 -2.18
CA LEU A 267 11.14 2.65 -2.05
C LEU A 267 10.55 2.21 -0.72
N VAL A 268 9.69 1.20 -0.71
CA VAL A 268 9.04 0.69 0.50
C VAL A 268 9.44 -0.77 0.74
N TYR A 269 10.20 -0.99 1.80
CA TYR A 269 10.55 -2.32 2.24
C TYR A 269 9.36 -2.98 2.95
N CYS A 270 9.05 -4.19 2.50
CA CYS A 270 8.05 -5.06 3.09
C CYS A 270 8.79 -6.22 3.77
N PRO A 271 8.91 -6.24 5.10
CA PRO A 271 9.51 -7.37 5.80
C PRO A 271 8.69 -8.66 5.65
N PHE A 272 7.41 -8.54 5.31
CA PHE A 272 6.50 -9.64 5.08
C PHE A 272 5.62 -9.34 3.86
N PRO A 273 5.11 -10.37 3.17
CA PRO A 273 4.04 -10.20 2.18
C PRO A 273 2.81 -9.52 2.81
#